data_AF-K0K286-F1
#
_entry.id   AF-K0K286-F1
#
_cell.length_a   1.000
_cell.length_b   1.000
_cell.length_c   1.000
_cell.angle_alpha   90.00
_cell.angle_beta   90.00
_cell.angle_gamma   90.00
#
_symmetry.space_group_name_H-M   'P 1'
#
loop_
_entity.id
_entity.type
_entity.pdbx_description
1 polymer ?
#
loop_
_entity_poly.entity_id
_entity_poly.type
_entity_poly.pdbx_seq_one_letter_code
_entity_poly.pdbx_strand_id
1 'polypeptide(L)'
;MPHVTAYKRFAAGEKVPGRKPHIVVDTVGLLVAVLATPASTQDRVAARSLLRRMRETGGERVSLVWADGGYTGPLLDWARTTFAW
;
A
#
# COMPACT_ATOMS: atom_id res chain seq x y z
N MET A 1 -3.51 6.01 -19.49
CA MET A 1 -3.97 6.28 -18.11
C MET A 1 -3.21 5.33 -17.18
N PRO A 2 -2.33 5.81 -16.29
CA PRO A 2 -1.64 4.93 -15.36
C PRO A 2 -2.57 4.59 -14.19
N HIS A 3 -2.82 3.31 -13.97
CA HIS A 3 -3.48 2.82 -12.76
C HIS A 3 -2.42 2.15 -11.88
N VAL A 4 -2.59 2.24 -10.56
CA VAL A 4 -1.68 1.61 -9.59
C VAL A 4 -2.45 0.54 -8.83
N THR A 5 -1.85 -0.63 -8.68
CA THR A 5 -2.43 -1.77 -7.99
C THR A 5 -1.65 -2.01 -6.71
N ALA A 6 -2.26 -1.76 -5.55
CA ALA A 6 -1.68 -2.15 -4.27
C ALA A 6 -2.12 -3.59 -3.96
N TYR A 7 -1.20 -4.55 -4.09
CA TYR A 7 -1.46 -5.92 -3.66
C TYR A 7 -0.79 -6.16 -2.31
N LYS A 8 -1.58 -6.64 -1.35
CA LYS A 8 -1.05 -7.14 -0.09
C LYS A 8 -0.58 -8.58 -0.31
N ARG A 9 0.72 -8.82 -0.35
CA ARG A 9 1.26 -10.19 -0.30
C ARG A 9 1.34 -10.65 1.14
N PHE A 10 0.32 -11.39 1.60
CA PHE A 10 0.43 -12.15 2.84
C PHE A 10 1.33 -13.36 2.58
N ALA A 11 2.62 -13.26 2.92
CA ALA A 11 3.52 -14.40 2.89
C ALA A 11 3.33 -15.21 4.18
N ALA A 12 2.43 -16.18 4.17
CA ALA A 12 2.52 -17.31 5.09
C ALA A 12 3.84 -18.04 4.77
N GLY A 13 4.93 -17.59 5.40
CA GLY A 13 6.31 -17.92 5.02
C GLY A 13 7.18 -16.67 4.84
N GLU A 14 7.15 -15.76 5.82
CA GLU A 14 8.07 -14.62 5.87
C GLU A 14 9.52 -15.11 5.66
N LYS A 15 10.17 -14.69 4.56
CA LYS A 15 11.59 -15.00 4.31
C LYS A 15 12.52 -14.39 5.38
N VAL A 16 12.03 -13.39 6.11
CA VAL A 16 12.71 -12.78 7.25
C VAL A 16 11.75 -12.83 8.44
N PRO A 17 12.08 -13.59 9.50
CA PRO A 17 11.19 -13.75 10.65
C PRO A 17 10.79 -12.41 11.27
N GLY A 18 9.50 -12.23 11.51
CA GLY A 18 8.94 -11.09 12.23
C GLY A 18 8.84 -9.80 11.41
N ARG A 19 8.90 -9.87 10.07
CA ARG A 19 8.80 -8.70 9.18
C ARG A 19 7.83 -8.91 8.03
N LYS A 20 6.80 -8.08 7.99
CA LYS A 20 5.76 -8.09 6.97
C LYS A 20 6.04 -7.06 5.89
N PRO A 21 6.27 -7.47 4.63
CA PRO A 21 6.40 -6.54 3.51
C PRO A 21 5.03 -6.06 3.03
N HIS A 22 4.96 -4.79 2.65
CA HIS A 22 3.82 -4.13 2.02
C HIS A 22 4.31 -3.47 0.73
N ILE A 23 3.62 -3.71 -0.38
CA ILE A 23 4.12 -3.37 -1.72
C ILE A 23 3.02 -2.69 -2.52
N VAL A 24 3.40 -1.65 -3.26
CA VAL A 24 2.59 -1.04 -4.31
C VAL A 24 3.31 -1.19 -5.63
N VAL A 25 2.59 -1.64 -6.66
CA VAL A 25 3.06 -1.71 -8.03
C VAL A 25 2.14 -0.96 -8.97
N ASP A 26 2.65 -0.56 -10.12
CA ASP A 26 1.80 -0.06 -11.21
C ASP A 26 1.08 -1.21 -11.94
N THR A 27 0.32 -0.87 -12.99
CA THR A 27 -0.40 -1.84 -13.83
C THR A 27 0.46 -2.85 -14.55
N VAL A 28 1.74 -2.55 -14.79
CA VAL A 28 2.67 -3.46 -15.49
C VAL A 28 3.58 -4.22 -14.51
N GLY A 29 3.38 -4.03 -13.21
CA GLY A 29 4.12 -4.72 -12.15
C GLY A 29 5.40 -4.02 -11.68
N LEU A 30 5.64 -2.77 -12.08
CA LEU A 30 6.79 -1.99 -11.60
C LEU A 30 6.57 -1.54 -10.16
N LEU A 31 7.59 -1.69 -9.32
CA LEU A 31 7.55 -1.27 -7.92
C LEU A 31 7.44 0.26 -7.82
N VAL A 32 6.39 0.73 -7.16
CA VAL A 32 6.16 2.16 -6.87
C VAL A 32 6.54 2.47 -5.42
N ALA A 33 6.19 1.60 -4.47
CA ALA A 33 6.56 1.75 -3.08
C ALA A 33 6.69 0.40 -2.38
N VAL A 34 7.65 0.28 -1.47
CA VAL A 34 7.84 -0.88 -0.61
C VAL A 34 8.05 -0.42 0.82
N LEU A 35 7.39 -1.07 1.77
CA LEU A 35 7.55 -0.87 3.20
C LEU A 35 7.63 -2.21 3.90
N ALA A 36 8.68 -2.44 4.70
CA ALA A 36 8.75 -3.58 5.59
C ALA A 36 8.51 -3.12 7.02
N THR A 37 7.53 -3.72 7.70
CA THR A 37 7.21 -3.43 9.10
C THR A 37 7.40 -4.68 9.96
N PRO A 38 7.55 -4.55 11.29
CA PRO A 38 7.38 -5.70 12.18
C PRO A 38 6.05 -6.41 11.90
N ALA A 39 6.02 -7.73 12.03
CA ALA A 39 4.82 -8.54 11.82
C ALA A 39 3.68 -8.18 12.80
N SER A 40 4.02 -7.61 13.96
CA SER A 40 3.08 -7.08 14.94
C SER A 40 2.40 -5.77 14.52
N THR A 41 2.87 -5.12 13.44
CA THR A 41 2.27 -3.87 12.95
C THR A 41 0.93 -4.16 12.30
N GLN A 42 -0.12 -3.48 12.76
CA GLN A 42 -1.43 -3.59 12.15
C GLN A 42 -1.41 -3.12 10.70
N ASP A 43 -2.10 -3.85 9.83
CA ASP A 43 -2.11 -3.59 8.39
C ASP A 43 -2.56 -2.18 8.02
N ARG A 44 -3.52 -1.62 8.77
CA ARG A 44 -4.03 -0.26 8.54
C ARG A 44 -2.96 0.80 8.81
N VAL A 45 -2.15 0.60 9.84
CA VAL A 45 -1.04 1.50 10.18
C VAL A 45 0.03 1.44 9.09
N ALA A 46 0.40 0.22 8.68
CA ALA A 46 1.38 0.03 7.61
C ALA A 46 0.91 0.58 6.26
N ALA A 47 -0.36 0.37 5.90
CA ALA A 47 -0.94 0.87 4.66
C ALA A 47 -0.98 2.39 4.60
N ARG A 48 -1.28 3.08 5.72
CA ARG A 48 -1.22 4.54 5.79
C ARG A 48 0.18 5.07 5.43
N SER A 49 1.21 4.46 6.02
CA SER A 49 2.62 4.78 5.73
C SER A 49 3.02 4.45 4.30
N LEU A 50 2.57 3.30 3.78
CA LEU A 50 2.83 2.87 2.41
C LEU A 50 2.20 3.83 1.38
N LEU A 51 0.95 4.26 1.58
CA LEU A 51 0.26 5.18 0.68
C LEU A 51 0.92 6.57 0.65
N ARG A 52 1.40 7.06 1.80
CA ARG A 52 2.23 8.28 1.84
C ARG A 52 3.50 8.12 1.02
N ARG A 53 4.25 7.03 1.23
CA ARG A 53 5.48 6.76 0.47
C ARG A 53 5.21 6.62 -1.03
N MET A 54 4.09 6.01 -1.40
CA MET A 54 3.63 5.93 -2.78
C MET A 54 3.34 7.31 -3.36
N ARG A 55 2.67 8.21 -2.64
CA ARG A 55 2.43 9.59 -3.10
C ARG A 55 3.74 10.38 -3.24
N GLU A 56 4.68 10.21 -2.31
CA GLU A 56 6.01 10.81 -2.36
C GLU A 56 6.83 10.32 -3.58
N THR A 57 6.66 9.04 -3.98
CA THR A 57 7.43 8.44 -5.09
C THR A 57 6.77 8.60 -6.46
N GLY A 58 5.46 8.34 -6.55
CA GLY A 58 4.67 8.38 -7.79
C GLY A 58 4.01 9.73 -8.08
N GLY A 59 3.99 10.65 -7.11
CA GLY A 59 3.37 11.96 -7.25
C GLY A 59 1.87 11.89 -7.60
N GLU A 60 1.40 12.88 -8.32
CA GLU A 60 0.01 12.98 -8.79
C GLU A 60 -0.34 12.01 -9.93
N ARG A 61 0.63 11.22 -10.39
CA ARG A 61 0.40 10.22 -11.46
C ARG A 61 -0.43 9.05 -10.98
N VAL A 62 -0.60 8.88 -9.65
CA VAL A 62 -1.46 7.86 -9.08
C VAL A 62 -2.88 8.40 -8.94
N SER A 63 -3.77 7.99 -9.85
CA SER A 63 -5.18 8.37 -9.87
C SER A 63 -6.11 7.32 -9.25
N LEU A 64 -5.65 6.07 -9.17
CA LEU A 64 -6.44 4.94 -8.68
C LEU A 64 -5.52 3.95 -7.97
N VAL A 65 -5.95 3.51 -6.79
CA VAL A 65 -5.30 2.45 -6.02
C VAL A 65 -6.31 1.34 -5.75
N TRP A 66 -6.00 0.15 -6.24
CA TRP A 66 -6.72 -1.08 -5.86
C TRP A 66 -6.14 -1.65 -4.57
N ALA A 67 -6.98 -2.11 -3.65
CA ALA A 67 -6.59 -2.79 -2.42
C ALA A 67 -7.62 -3.87 -2.05
N ASP A 68 -7.25 -4.81 -1.19
CA ASP A 68 -8.19 -5.82 -0.69
C ASP A 68 -9.29 -5.22 0.21
N GLY A 69 -10.40 -5.96 0.36
CA GLY A 69 -11.55 -5.52 1.16
C GLY A 69 -11.26 -5.32 2.66
N GLY A 70 -10.14 -5.83 3.17
CA GLY A 70 -9.68 -5.61 4.55
C GLY A 70 -9.15 -4.19 4.81
N TYR A 71 -8.91 -3.40 3.76
CA TYR A 71 -8.48 -1.99 3.83
C TYR A 71 -9.63 -0.98 3.80
N THR A 72 -10.86 -1.43 3.99
CA THR A 72 -12.05 -0.58 4.08
C THR A 72 -12.16 0.18 5.41
N GLY A 73 -13.15 1.08 5.49
CA GLY A 73 -13.45 1.86 6.70
C GLY A 73 -12.53 3.07 6.90
N PRO A 74 -12.07 3.36 8.13
CA PRO A 74 -11.35 4.62 8.44
C PRO A 74 -10.10 4.89 7.59
N LEU A 75 -9.45 3.83 7.11
CA LEU A 75 -8.29 3.98 6.22
C LEU A 75 -8.71 4.54 4.85
N LEU A 76 -9.81 4.05 4.29
CA LEU A 76 -10.35 4.50 3.01
C LEU A 76 -10.79 5.96 3.11
N ASP A 77 -11.50 6.33 4.18
CA ASP A 77 -11.95 7.70 4.43
C ASP A 77 -10.76 8.66 4.56
N TRP A 78 -9.73 8.24 5.31
CA TRP A 78 -8.48 8.98 5.40
C TRP A 78 -7.80 9.15 4.04
N ALA A 79 -7.72 8.09 3.23
CA ALA A 79 -7.04 8.11 1.94
C ALA A 79 -7.72 9.06 0.96
N ARG A 80 -9.06 9.01 0.86
CA ARG A 80 -9.87 9.92 0.03
C ARG A 80 -9.62 11.38 0.40
N THR A 81 -9.63 11.67 1.70
CA THR A 81 -9.40 13.02 2.22
C THR A 81 -7.97 13.52 1.98
N THR A 82 -6.98 12.63 2.06
CA THR A 82 -5.56 12.99 1.99
C THR A 82 -5.04 13.12 0.56
N PHE A 83 -5.53 12.27 -0.35
CA PHE A 83 -4.99 12.16 -1.72
C PHE A 83 -5.92 12.69 -2.81
N ALA A 84 -7.14 13.11 -2.45
CA ALA A 84 -8.18 13.59 -3.35
C ALA A 84 -8.56 12.55 -4.42
N TRP A 85 -8.78 11.30 -3.99
CA TRP A 85 -9.25 10.18 -4.82
C TRP A 85 -10.71 9.84 -4.54
#